data_AF-A0A521ZQ14-F1
#
_entry.id   AF-A0A521ZQ14-F1
#
_cell.length_a   1.000
_cell.length_b   1.000
_cell.length_c   1.000
_cell.angle_alpha   90.00
_cell.angle_beta   90.00
_cell.angle_gamma   90.00
#
_symmetry.space_group_name_H-M   'P 1'
#
loop_
_entity.id
_entity.type
_entity.pdbx_description
1 polymer ?
#
loop_
_entity_poly.entity_id
_entity_poly.type
_entity_poly.pdbx_seq_one_letter_code
_entity_poly.pdbx_strand_id
1 'polypeptide(L)'
;MQSNCHQIADNLSEIQKLKADFDTLLVQGEKTQDTETSLGHLNQAESLQRELEIRISSLREQFHVSPEQAERIMGPERFLGPQDLERAFGFQIKPQDIPPIPFKKEELELHQRLGHMLVLNLSHAPDGTPLTIETMAKLAIAQIGSNVIERDQQGNPAKYLLYKDQFDDQGNLKTEAWFKNETQVIQQTPKAGWQFVSPNILPDSTGKDYLKQTELLIQYAKQNVFAGSLPVEYQTAETEFKKRKPEIAKLIKQGDYIKASQILSTLQVSRLLREPVQNTIFRYLVAHKKGQQLFTDGNYSWSSRTSSGGALLRFGDANATGARVRGNQPGNEWSGNGVVFSCS
;
A
#
# COMPACT_ATOMS: atom_id res chain seq x y z
N MET A 1 -20.42 15.10 -1.27
CA MET A 1 -21.75 15.40 -1.86
C MET A 1 -22.71 14.28 -1.46
N GLN A 2 -23.88 14.57 -0.89
CA GLN A 2 -24.95 13.57 -0.84
C GLN A 2 -25.41 13.36 -2.28
N SER A 3 -25.00 12.28 -2.94
CA SER A 3 -25.81 11.75 -4.03
C SER A 3 -27.19 11.53 -3.43
N ASN A 4 -28.17 12.31 -3.89
CA ASN A 4 -29.54 12.21 -3.41
C ASN A 4 -29.95 10.74 -3.57
N CYS A 5 -30.31 10.05 -2.48
CA CYS A 5 -30.74 8.66 -2.52
C CYS A 5 -31.82 8.40 -3.58
N HIS A 6 -32.61 9.43 -3.91
CA HIS A 6 -33.57 9.42 -5.01
C HIS A 6 -32.90 9.19 -6.37
N GLN A 7 -31.84 9.95 -6.68
CA GLN A 7 -31.10 9.85 -7.94
C GLN A 7 -30.39 8.49 -8.10
N ILE A 8 -29.92 7.91 -6.99
CA ILE A 8 -29.38 6.55 -6.95
C ILE A 8 -30.48 5.52 -7.25
N ALA A 9 -31.65 5.67 -6.61
CA ALA A 9 -32.78 4.76 -6.80
C ALA A 9 -33.32 4.83 -8.23
N ASP A 10 -33.41 6.03 -8.81
CA ASP A 10 -33.82 6.25 -10.19
C ASP A 10 -32.86 5.57 -11.16
N ASN A 11 -31.55 5.80 -11.00
CA ASN A 11 -30.52 5.14 -11.82
C ASN A 11 -30.58 3.61 -11.72
N LEU A 12 -30.79 3.06 -10.51
CA LEU A 12 -30.91 1.63 -10.32
C LEU A 12 -32.16 1.07 -11.02
N SER A 13 -33.28 1.79 -10.94
CA SER A 13 -34.53 1.40 -11.61
C SER A 13 -34.38 1.39 -13.14
N GLU A 14 -33.71 2.40 -13.71
CA GLU A 14 -33.43 2.45 -15.14
C GLU A 14 -32.50 1.32 -15.59
N ILE A 15 -31.47 0.98 -14.82
CA ILE A 15 -30.60 -0.18 -15.10
C ILE A 15 -31.39 -1.48 -15.07
N GLN A 16 -32.29 -1.67 -14.10
CA GLN A 16 -33.13 -2.86 -14.01
C GLN A 16 -34.06 -2.99 -15.22
N LYS A 17 -34.62 -1.87 -15.69
CA LYS A 17 -35.45 -1.84 -16.90
C LYS A 17 -34.65 -2.22 -18.14
N LEU A 18 -33.49 -1.59 -18.36
CA LEU A 18 -32.62 -1.90 -19.50
C LEU A 18 -32.16 -3.35 -19.50
N LYS A 19 -31.89 -3.94 -18.32
CA LYS A 19 -31.58 -5.36 -18.20
C LYS A 19 -32.76 -6.24 -18.63
N ALA A 20 -33.98 -5.92 -18.21
CA ALA A 20 -35.17 -6.67 -18.59
C ALA A 20 -35.42 -6.61 -20.11
N ASP A 21 -35.22 -5.43 -20.72
CA ASP A 21 -35.33 -5.24 -22.17
C ASP A 21 -34.25 -6.03 -22.93
N PHE A 22 -33.01 -6.02 -22.43
CA PHE A 22 -31.90 -6.83 -22.96
C PHE A 22 -32.20 -8.34 -22.90
N ASP A 23 -32.62 -8.85 -21.74
CA ASP A 23 -32.97 -10.26 -21.54
C ASP A 23 -34.12 -10.68 -22.48
N THR A 24 -35.09 -9.79 -22.68
CA THR A 24 -36.23 -10.00 -23.59
C THR A 24 -35.77 -10.13 -25.04
N LEU A 25 -34.88 -9.23 -25.50
CA LEU A 25 -34.36 -9.27 -26.87
C LEU A 25 -33.51 -10.51 -27.15
N LEU A 26 -32.73 -10.99 -26.17
CA LEU A 26 -32.00 -12.25 -26.31
C LEU A 26 -32.97 -13.43 -26.53
N VAL A 27 -34.00 -13.54 -25.69
CA VAL A 27 -35.02 -14.59 -25.81
C VAL A 27 -35.78 -14.50 -27.13
N GLN A 28 -36.07 -13.29 -27.61
CA GLN A 28 -36.73 -13.08 -28.90
C GLN A 28 -35.80 -13.44 -30.07
N GLY A 29 -34.53 -13.06 -30.02
CA GLY A 29 -33.51 -13.44 -31.00
C GLY A 29 -33.38 -14.95 -31.15
N GLU A 30 -33.32 -15.69 -30.04
CA GLU A 30 -33.23 -17.16 -30.02
C GLU A 30 -34.48 -17.87 -30.56
N LYS A 31 -35.67 -17.31 -30.31
CA LYS A 31 -36.95 -17.92 -30.71
C LYS A 31 -37.38 -17.58 -32.13
N THR A 32 -36.76 -16.58 -32.76
CA THR A 32 -37.14 -16.12 -34.09
C THR A 32 -36.51 -17.01 -35.16
N GLN A 33 -37.36 -17.64 -35.99
CA GLN A 33 -36.90 -18.51 -37.08
C GLN A 33 -36.41 -17.73 -38.32
N ASP A 34 -36.84 -16.48 -38.47
CA ASP A 34 -36.38 -15.59 -39.52
C ASP A 34 -35.02 -14.98 -39.17
N THR A 35 -34.01 -15.26 -39.99
CA THR A 35 -32.62 -14.91 -39.71
C THR A 35 -32.39 -13.40 -39.68
N GLU A 36 -33.08 -12.64 -40.53
CA GLU A 36 -32.92 -11.18 -40.60
C GLU A 36 -33.50 -10.50 -39.37
N THR A 37 -34.68 -10.94 -38.94
CA THR A 37 -35.34 -10.46 -37.71
C THR A 37 -34.56 -10.87 -36.46
N SER A 38 -34.05 -12.11 -36.40
CA SER A 38 -33.20 -12.58 -35.30
C SER A 38 -31.92 -11.74 -35.15
N LEU A 39 -31.26 -11.43 -36.27
CA LEU A 39 -30.08 -10.55 -36.29
C LEU A 39 -30.43 -9.11 -35.85
N GLY A 40 -31.62 -8.63 -36.22
CA GLY A 40 -32.15 -7.35 -35.75
C GLY A 40 -32.26 -7.28 -34.21
N HIS A 41 -32.80 -8.32 -33.58
CA HIS A 41 -32.88 -8.39 -32.11
C HIS A 41 -31.49 -8.45 -31.46
N LEU A 42 -30.54 -9.19 -32.03
CA LEU A 42 -29.18 -9.28 -31.50
C LEU A 42 -28.43 -7.94 -31.57
N ASN A 43 -28.57 -7.20 -32.68
CA ASN A 43 -27.96 -5.87 -32.81
C ASN A 43 -28.53 -4.88 -31.79
N GLN A 44 -29.85 -4.94 -31.52
CA GLN A 44 -30.46 -4.13 -30.47
C GLN A 44 -29.99 -4.53 -29.08
N ALA A 45 -29.84 -5.83 -28.80
CA ALA A 45 -29.28 -6.33 -27.55
C ALA A 45 -27.84 -5.84 -27.34
N GLU A 46 -26.99 -5.83 -28.37
CA GLU A 46 -25.64 -5.30 -28.28
C GLU A 46 -25.63 -3.79 -27.93
N SER A 47 -26.54 -3.01 -28.53
CA SER A 47 -26.68 -1.59 -28.18
C SER A 47 -27.11 -1.40 -26.71
N LEU A 48 -28.07 -2.20 -26.23
CA LEU A 48 -28.49 -2.16 -24.82
C LEU A 48 -27.38 -2.61 -23.88
N GLN A 49 -26.56 -3.59 -24.26
CA GLN A 49 -25.40 -4.00 -23.47
C GLN A 49 -24.43 -2.84 -23.26
N ARG A 50 -24.09 -2.10 -24.32
CA ARG A 50 -23.20 -0.93 -24.21
C ARG A 50 -23.80 0.15 -23.31
N GLU A 51 -25.09 0.42 -23.41
CA GLU A 51 -25.76 1.39 -22.53
C GLU A 51 -25.78 0.92 -21.06
N LEU A 52 -26.05 -0.37 -20.83
CA LEU A 52 -25.97 -0.99 -19.50
C LEU A 52 -24.57 -0.85 -18.90
N GLU A 53 -23.52 -1.12 -19.68
CA GLU A 53 -22.13 -0.96 -19.25
C GLU A 53 -21.81 0.48 -18.84
N ILE A 54 -22.26 1.47 -19.62
CA ILE A 54 -22.10 2.90 -19.31
C ILE A 54 -22.82 3.26 -18.01
N ARG A 55 -24.10 2.86 -17.86
CA ARG A 55 -24.92 3.23 -16.70
C ARG A 55 -24.48 2.51 -15.42
N ILE A 56 -24.11 1.23 -15.50
CA ILE A 56 -23.54 0.49 -14.37
C ILE A 56 -22.22 1.15 -13.94
N SER A 57 -21.38 1.56 -14.89
CA SER A 57 -20.14 2.28 -14.59
C SER A 57 -20.42 3.61 -13.88
N SER A 58 -21.36 4.41 -14.39
CA SER A 58 -21.76 5.68 -13.76
C SER A 58 -22.37 5.49 -12.36
N LEU A 59 -23.20 4.46 -12.17
CA LEU A 59 -23.75 4.14 -10.86
C LEU A 59 -22.65 3.66 -9.90
N ARG A 60 -21.71 2.83 -10.37
CA ARG A 60 -20.56 2.41 -9.58
C ARG A 60 -19.72 3.60 -9.13
N GLU A 61 -19.47 4.56 -10.01
CA GLU A 61 -18.75 5.82 -9.68
C GLU A 61 -19.46 6.65 -8.59
N GLN A 62 -20.78 6.50 -8.41
CA GLN A 62 -21.50 7.14 -7.31
C GLN A 62 -21.26 6.47 -5.94
N PHE A 63 -20.80 5.21 -5.93
CA PHE A 63 -20.60 4.43 -4.71
C PHE A 63 -19.14 4.10 -4.42
N HIS A 64 -18.31 3.96 -5.46
CA HIS A 64 -16.94 3.51 -5.39
C HIS A 64 -16.08 4.38 -6.29
N VAL A 65 -14.87 4.69 -5.82
CA VAL A 65 -13.90 5.40 -6.63
C VAL A 65 -13.11 4.39 -7.47
N SER A 66 -13.06 4.59 -8.78
CA SER A 66 -12.21 3.77 -9.66
C SER A 66 -10.72 4.10 -9.46
N PRO A 67 -9.78 3.21 -9.79
CA PRO A 67 -8.36 3.52 -9.79
C PRO A 67 -8.01 4.78 -10.60
N GLU A 68 -8.61 4.97 -11.77
CA GLU A 68 -8.38 6.14 -12.63
C GLU A 68 -8.91 7.42 -11.98
N GLN A 69 -10.07 7.35 -11.34
CA GLN A 69 -10.62 8.49 -10.61
C GLN A 69 -9.78 8.83 -9.38
N ALA A 70 -9.30 7.82 -8.65
CA ALA A 70 -8.40 8.01 -7.52
C ALA A 70 -7.07 8.63 -7.95
N GLU A 71 -6.50 8.19 -9.07
CA GLU A 71 -5.30 8.79 -9.65
C GLU A 71 -5.52 10.26 -10.02
N ARG A 72 -6.65 10.60 -10.64
CA ARG A 72 -7.00 12.00 -10.94
C ARG A 72 -7.11 12.87 -9.69
N ILE A 73 -7.68 12.34 -8.61
CA ILE A 73 -7.84 13.07 -7.34
C ILE A 73 -6.49 13.22 -6.64
N MET A 74 -5.75 12.12 -6.48
CA MET A 74 -4.48 12.10 -5.75
C MET A 74 -3.36 12.83 -6.52
N GLY A 75 -3.43 12.80 -7.85
CA GLY A 75 -2.39 13.25 -8.75
C GLY A 75 -1.35 12.17 -9.04
N PRO A 76 -0.68 12.22 -10.20
CA PRO A 76 0.22 11.16 -10.66
C PRO A 76 1.40 10.94 -9.71
N GLU A 77 1.87 11.98 -9.01
CA GLU A 77 2.99 11.85 -8.06
C GLU A 77 2.60 11.17 -6.75
N ARG A 78 1.31 11.13 -6.39
CA ARG A 78 0.84 10.62 -5.09
C ARG A 78 -0.02 9.38 -5.22
N PHE A 79 -0.05 8.78 -6.39
CA PHE A 79 -0.75 7.55 -6.67
C PHE A 79 0.27 6.50 -7.12
N LEU A 80 0.32 5.35 -6.46
CA LEU A 80 1.07 4.18 -6.90
C LEU A 80 0.07 3.07 -7.21
N GLY A 81 -0.37 3.01 -8.47
CA GLY A 81 -1.44 2.13 -8.93
C GLY A 81 -0.95 0.96 -9.79
N PRO A 82 -1.88 0.21 -10.40
CA PRO A 82 -1.57 -0.98 -11.20
C PRO A 82 -0.44 -0.76 -12.21
N GLN A 83 -0.52 0.31 -13.02
CA GLN A 83 0.51 0.61 -14.02
C GLN A 83 1.90 0.90 -13.43
N ASP A 84 1.97 1.46 -12.21
CA ASP A 84 3.25 1.66 -11.52
C ASP A 84 3.83 0.33 -11.05
N LEU A 85 2.99 -0.58 -10.57
CA LEU A 85 3.38 -1.93 -10.15
C LEU A 85 3.87 -2.75 -11.33
N GLU A 86 3.15 -2.73 -12.46
CA GLU A 86 3.54 -3.44 -13.68
C GLU A 86 4.91 -2.95 -14.19
N ARG A 87 5.13 -1.63 -14.18
CA ARG A 87 6.44 -1.06 -14.54
C ARG A 87 7.54 -1.44 -13.56
N ALA A 88 7.23 -1.48 -12.26
CA ALA A 88 8.20 -1.79 -11.22
C ALA A 88 8.62 -3.26 -11.23
N PHE A 89 7.70 -4.18 -11.50
CA PHE A 89 7.94 -5.61 -11.32
C PHE A 89 7.86 -6.45 -12.61
N GLY A 90 7.39 -5.88 -13.72
CA GLY A 90 7.39 -6.54 -15.04
C GLY A 90 6.30 -7.57 -15.28
N PHE A 91 5.30 -7.67 -14.39
CA PHE A 91 4.10 -8.49 -14.60
C PHE A 91 2.90 -7.65 -15.06
N GLN A 92 1.83 -8.29 -15.52
CA GLN A 92 0.56 -7.65 -15.89
C GLN A 92 -0.53 -7.98 -14.87
N ILE A 93 -1.20 -6.97 -14.33
CA ILE A 93 -2.28 -7.12 -13.36
C ILE A 93 -3.61 -7.10 -14.11
N LYS A 94 -4.40 -8.16 -13.97
CA LYS A 94 -5.73 -8.17 -14.60
C LYS A 94 -6.68 -7.29 -13.78
N PRO A 95 -7.63 -6.58 -14.42
CA PRO A 95 -8.56 -5.69 -13.71
C PRO A 95 -9.31 -6.36 -12.54
N GLN A 96 -9.67 -7.64 -12.69
CA GLN A 96 -10.35 -8.40 -11.64
C GLN A 96 -9.49 -8.72 -10.40
N ASP A 97 -8.16 -8.65 -10.53
CA ASP A 97 -7.22 -8.92 -9.44
C ASP A 97 -6.91 -7.64 -8.64
N ILE A 98 -7.43 -6.48 -9.09
CA ILE A 98 -7.30 -5.20 -8.40
C ILE A 98 -8.41 -5.10 -7.34
N PRO A 99 -8.09 -5.00 -6.05
CA PRO A 99 -9.09 -4.82 -5.01
C PRO A 99 -9.82 -3.47 -5.20
N PRO A 100 -11.12 -3.39 -4.85
CA PRO A 100 -11.83 -2.10 -4.88
C PRO A 100 -11.19 -1.11 -3.91
N ILE A 101 -11.23 0.18 -4.25
CA ILE A 101 -10.75 1.25 -3.38
C ILE A 101 -11.74 1.40 -2.21
N PRO A 102 -11.31 1.21 -0.95
CA PRO A 102 -12.20 1.24 0.21
C PRO A 102 -12.49 2.66 0.71
N PHE A 103 -12.01 3.69 0.00
CA PHE A 103 -12.09 5.08 0.41
C PHE A 103 -13.09 5.85 -0.44
N LYS A 104 -13.82 6.76 0.20
CA LYS A 104 -14.69 7.72 -0.48
C LYS A 104 -13.86 8.82 -1.14
N LYS A 105 -14.48 9.51 -2.09
CA LYS A 105 -13.88 10.67 -2.77
C LYS A 105 -13.38 11.73 -1.79
N GLU A 106 -14.18 12.06 -0.77
CA GLU A 106 -13.82 13.06 0.23
C GLU A 106 -12.60 12.66 1.06
N GLU A 107 -12.40 11.36 1.31
CA GLU A 107 -11.21 10.84 2.00
C GLU A 107 -9.97 10.97 1.11
N LEU A 108 -10.08 10.66 -0.18
CA LEU A 108 -8.99 10.88 -1.14
C LEU A 108 -8.60 12.36 -1.22
N GLU A 109 -9.57 13.27 -1.32
CA GLU A 109 -9.33 14.72 -1.34
C GLU A 109 -8.70 15.22 -0.02
N LEU A 110 -9.07 14.66 1.13
CA LEU A 110 -8.41 14.95 2.40
C LEU A 110 -6.94 14.48 2.38
N HIS A 111 -6.70 13.22 2.03
CA HIS A 111 -5.36 12.65 2.02
C HIS A 111 -4.44 13.31 0.98
N GLN A 112 -5.00 13.72 -0.16
CA GLN A 112 -4.31 14.55 -1.13
C GLN A 112 -3.88 15.89 -0.51
N ARG A 113 -4.76 16.60 0.21
CA ARG A 113 -4.39 17.86 0.90
C ARG A 113 -3.32 17.67 1.97
N LEU A 114 -3.34 16.52 2.66
CA LEU A 114 -2.34 16.16 3.68
C LEU A 114 -0.98 15.75 3.10
N GLY A 115 -0.83 15.65 1.78
CA GLY A 115 0.44 15.22 1.19
C GLY A 115 0.64 13.71 1.17
N HIS A 116 -0.37 12.92 1.52
CA HIS A 116 -0.27 11.46 1.52
C HIS A 116 -0.28 10.90 0.10
N MET A 117 0.27 9.70 -0.03
CA MET A 117 0.20 8.86 -1.22
C MET A 117 -0.90 7.80 -1.03
N LEU A 118 -1.58 7.43 -2.11
CA LEU A 118 -2.42 6.24 -2.19
C LEU A 118 -1.63 5.14 -2.90
N VAL A 119 -1.43 4.00 -2.24
CA VAL A 119 -0.58 2.90 -2.71
C VAL A 119 -1.39 1.61 -2.78
N LEU A 120 -1.39 0.97 -3.94
CA LEU A 120 -1.84 -0.41 -4.10
C LEU A 120 -0.71 -1.36 -3.71
N ASN A 121 -0.94 -2.22 -2.72
CA ASN A 121 -0.01 -3.29 -2.35
C ASN A 121 -0.56 -4.64 -2.80
N LEU A 122 0.32 -5.51 -3.27
CA LEU A 122 0.02 -6.91 -3.59
C LEU A 122 0.85 -7.83 -2.71
N SER A 123 0.23 -8.92 -2.24
CA SER A 123 0.94 -9.97 -1.50
C SER A 123 1.55 -11.03 -2.42
N HIS A 124 1.00 -11.19 -3.62
CA HIS A 124 1.41 -12.16 -4.63
C HIS A 124 1.43 -11.51 -6.01
N ALA A 125 2.28 -12.03 -6.89
CA ALA A 125 2.25 -11.72 -8.32
C ALA A 125 1.04 -12.41 -8.98
N PRO A 126 0.67 -12.01 -10.22
CA PRO A 126 -0.49 -12.56 -10.93
C PRO A 126 -0.44 -14.07 -11.20
N ASP A 127 0.75 -14.68 -11.19
CA ASP A 127 0.96 -16.13 -11.31
C ASP A 127 0.82 -16.89 -9.98
N GLY A 128 0.50 -16.18 -8.89
CA GLY A 128 0.42 -16.73 -7.54
C GLY A 128 1.74 -16.77 -6.79
N THR A 129 2.85 -16.30 -7.38
CA THR A 129 4.15 -16.26 -6.71
C THR A 129 4.12 -15.27 -5.54
N PRO A 130 4.47 -15.65 -4.29
CA PRO A 130 4.52 -14.73 -3.17
C PRO A 130 5.54 -13.60 -3.36
N LEU A 131 5.13 -12.36 -3.12
CA LEU A 131 5.99 -11.17 -3.20
C LEU A 131 6.80 -11.00 -1.90
N THR A 132 7.69 -11.95 -1.64
CA THR A 132 8.69 -11.84 -0.58
C THR A 132 9.69 -10.71 -0.86
N ILE A 133 10.50 -10.33 0.13
CA ILE A 133 11.57 -9.32 -0.07
C ILE A 133 12.50 -9.73 -1.21
N GLU A 134 12.89 -11.01 -1.28
CA GLU A 134 13.77 -11.51 -2.35
C GLU A 134 13.06 -11.50 -3.71
N THR A 135 11.79 -11.94 -3.76
CA THR A 135 10.99 -11.91 -5.01
C THR A 135 10.86 -10.48 -5.53
N MET A 136 10.48 -9.54 -4.66
CA MET A 136 10.34 -8.13 -5.02
C MET A 136 11.66 -7.54 -5.51
N ALA A 137 12.78 -7.85 -4.84
CA ALA A 137 14.10 -7.40 -5.25
C ALA A 137 14.47 -7.91 -6.65
N LYS A 138 14.32 -9.22 -6.90
CA LYS A 138 14.61 -9.84 -8.21
C LYS A 138 13.76 -9.22 -9.33
N LEU A 139 12.45 -9.10 -9.11
CA LEU A 139 11.54 -8.52 -10.09
C LEU A 139 11.89 -7.06 -10.39
N ALA A 140 12.11 -6.24 -9.36
CA ALA A 140 12.45 -4.83 -9.52
C ALA A 140 13.80 -4.64 -10.21
N ILE A 141 14.81 -5.42 -9.82
CA ILE A 141 16.15 -5.33 -10.40
C ILE A 141 16.16 -5.83 -11.84
N ALA A 142 15.37 -6.85 -12.18
CA ALA A 142 15.21 -7.27 -13.58
C ALA A 142 14.65 -6.14 -14.47
N GLN A 143 13.76 -5.28 -13.93
CA GLN A 143 13.23 -4.12 -14.66
C GLN A 143 14.21 -2.93 -14.75
N ILE A 144 15.30 -2.95 -14.00
CA ILE A 144 16.33 -1.89 -13.98
C ILE A 144 17.62 -2.36 -14.68
N GLY A 145 17.89 -3.66 -14.66
CA GLY A 145 19.08 -4.31 -15.21
C GLY A 145 20.16 -4.60 -14.16
N SER A 146 20.20 -3.86 -13.04
CA SER A 146 21.15 -4.10 -11.95
C SER A 146 20.70 -3.45 -10.63
N ASN A 147 21.16 -4.01 -9.50
CA ASN A 147 21.09 -3.35 -8.20
C ASN A 147 22.00 -2.10 -8.12
N VAL A 148 22.98 -1.96 -9.01
CA VAL A 148 23.82 -0.76 -9.14
C VAL A 148 23.10 0.26 -10.03
N ILE A 149 22.62 1.34 -9.42
CA ILE A 149 21.81 2.38 -10.10
C ILE A 149 22.61 3.62 -10.51
N GLU A 150 23.85 3.74 -10.03
CA GLU A 150 24.77 4.81 -10.43
C GLU A 150 26.21 4.29 -10.41
N ARG A 151 27.03 4.77 -11.36
CA ARG A 151 28.46 4.46 -11.45
C ARG A 151 29.27 5.76 -11.49
N ASP A 152 30.46 5.73 -10.92
CA ASP A 152 31.41 6.84 -11.00
C ASP A 152 32.03 6.96 -12.41
N GLN A 153 32.90 7.95 -12.61
CA GLN A 153 33.57 8.19 -13.89
C GLN A 153 34.49 7.05 -14.32
N GLN A 154 34.91 6.20 -13.38
CA GLN A 154 35.77 5.03 -13.61
C GLN A 154 34.95 3.76 -13.83
N GLY A 155 33.61 3.84 -13.77
CA GLY A 155 32.70 2.72 -13.94
C GLY A 155 32.48 1.89 -12.67
N ASN A 156 33.00 2.30 -11.51
CA ASN A 156 32.75 1.60 -10.25
C ASN A 156 31.34 1.90 -9.73
N PRO A 157 30.70 0.97 -9.01
CA PRO A 157 29.41 1.23 -8.35
C PRO A 157 29.50 2.43 -7.40
N ALA A 158 28.68 3.45 -7.66
CA ALA A 158 28.58 4.66 -6.83
C ALA A 158 27.29 4.67 -5.98
N LYS A 159 26.22 4.05 -6.48
CA LYS A 159 24.95 3.94 -5.76
C LYS A 159 24.24 2.62 -6.03
N TYR A 160 23.67 2.04 -4.98
CA TYR A 160 22.85 0.84 -5.05
C TYR A 160 21.38 1.13 -4.76
N LEU A 161 20.46 0.34 -5.32
CA LEU A 161 19.04 0.43 -5.02
C LEU A 161 18.73 -0.16 -3.65
N LEU A 162 19.12 -1.41 -3.45
CA LEU A 162 19.00 -2.16 -2.19
C LEU A 162 20.39 -2.42 -1.61
N TYR A 163 20.45 -2.58 -0.30
CA TYR A 163 21.71 -2.62 0.43
C TYR A 163 22.71 -3.64 -0.13
N LYS A 164 23.85 -3.14 -0.60
CA LYS A 164 24.88 -3.91 -1.32
C LYS A 164 25.46 -5.09 -0.52
N ASP A 165 25.36 -5.08 0.80
CA ASP A 165 25.85 -6.19 1.65
C ASP A 165 24.79 -7.29 1.82
N GLN A 166 23.56 -7.09 1.33
CA GLN A 166 22.47 -8.08 1.41
C GLN A 166 22.10 -8.62 0.03
N PHE A 167 22.21 -7.80 -1.01
CA PHE A 167 21.86 -8.18 -2.38
C PHE A 167 23.08 -8.07 -3.29
N ASP A 168 23.25 -9.05 -4.18
CA ASP A 168 24.18 -8.95 -5.29
C ASP A 168 23.66 -7.99 -6.39
N ASP A 169 24.46 -7.79 -7.43
CA ASP A 169 24.14 -6.88 -8.53
C ASP A 169 22.92 -7.33 -9.36
N GLN A 170 22.49 -8.60 -9.22
CA GLN A 170 21.34 -9.20 -9.89
C GLN A 170 20.11 -9.32 -8.98
N GLY A 171 20.19 -8.83 -7.74
CA GLY A 171 19.09 -8.84 -6.78
C GLY A 171 18.89 -10.15 -6.03
N ASN A 172 19.85 -11.08 -6.10
CA ASN A 172 19.82 -12.27 -5.24
C ASN A 172 20.30 -11.92 -3.85
N LEU A 173 19.69 -12.55 -2.84
CA LEU A 173 20.20 -12.49 -1.47
C LEU A 173 21.58 -13.14 -1.38
N LYS A 174 22.55 -12.42 -0.83
CA LYS A 174 23.91 -12.93 -0.60
C LYS A 174 23.92 -14.01 0.47
N THR A 175 24.92 -14.89 0.43
CA THR A 175 25.02 -16.00 1.38
C THR A 175 25.26 -15.53 2.82
N GLU A 176 25.99 -14.43 2.97
CA GLU A 176 26.31 -13.73 4.21
C GLU A 176 25.26 -12.69 4.62
N ALA A 177 24.19 -12.53 3.84
CA ALA A 177 23.11 -11.61 4.17
C ALA A 177 22.46 -12.05 5.49
N TRP A 178 22.35 -11.14 6.46
CA TRP A 178 21.77 -11.46 7.76
C TRP A 178 20.28 -11.82 7.63
N PHE A 179 19.57 -11.25 6.65
CA PHE A 179 18.18 -11.61 6.33
C PHE A 179 18.02 -13.06 5.92
N LYS A 180 19.05 -13.70 5.35
CA LYS A 180 18.93 -15.08 4.85
C LYS A 180 18.48 -16.07 5.93
N ASN A 181 18.79 -15.78 7.19
CA ASN A 181 18.41 -16.60 8.34
C ASN A 181 17.17 -16.08 9.10
N GLU A 182 16.57 -14.97 8.66
CA GLU A 182 15.41 -14.34 9.29
C GLU A 182 14.11 -14.84 8.64
N THR A 183 13.77 -16.10 8.89
CA THR A 183 12.59 -16.76 8.32
C THR A 183 11.30 -15.98 8.56
N GLN A 184 11.16 -15.36 9.74
CA GLN A 184 10.01 -14.51 10.08
C GLN A 184 9.89 -13.24 9.23
N VAL A 185 10.97 -12.80 8.57
CA VAL A 185 11.01 -11.58 7.76
C VAL A 185 10.95 -11.91 6.26
N ILE A 186 11.72 -12.89 5.81
CA ILE A 186 11.86 -13.21 4.38
C ILE A 186 10.67 -13.99 3.81
N GLN A 187 9.92 -14.72 4.62
CA GLN A 187 8.73 -15.46 4.16
C GLN A 187 7.46 -14.62 4.14
N GLN A 188 7.49 -13.43 4.74
CA GLN A 188 6.34 -12.54 4.78
C GLN A 188 6.20 -11.76 3.47
N THR A 189 4.96 -11.43 3.14
CA THR A 189 4.58 -10.62 1.98
C THR A 189 3.95 -9.31 2.43
N PRO A 190 3.83 -8.30 1.55
CA PRO A 190 3.08 -7.10 1.83
C PRO A 190 1.64 -7.40 2.25
N LYS A 191 1.08 -6.58 3.15
CA LYS A 191 -0.36 -6.52 3.40
C LYS A 191 -1.01 -5.95 2.14
N ALA A 192 -1.72 -6.81 1.41
CA ALA A 192 -2.40 -6.44 0.17
C ALA A 192 -3.56 -5.45 0.41
N GLY A 193 -3.86 -4.65 -0.61
CA GLY A 193 -4.93 -3.67 -0.60
C GLY A 193 -4.43 -2.23 -0.79
N TRP A 194 -5.39 -1.32 -0.84
CA TRP A 194 -5.14 0.12 -0.93
C TRP A 194 -4.79 0.69 0.44
N GLN A 195 -3.79 1.57 0.47
CA GLN A 195 -3.35 2.19 1.71
C GLN A 195 -2.94 3.64 1.47
N PHE A 196 -3.31 4.53 2.39
CA PHE A 196 -2.74 5.86 2.47
C PHE A 196 -1.45 5.85 3.26
N VAL A 197 -0.42 6.51 2.75
CA VAL A 197 0.91 6.53 3.37
C VAL A 197 1.51 7.93 3.27
N SER A 198 2.14 8.45 4.33
CA SER A 198 2.95 9.67 4.19
C SER A 198 4.21 9.35 3.36
N PRO A 199 4.57 10.17 2.35
CA PRO A 199 5.72 9.87 1.49
C PRO A 199 7.02 9.79 2.30
N ASN A 200 7.17 10.73 3.24
CA ASN A 200 8.31 10.84 4.15
C ASN A 200 7.91 10.59 5.61
N ILE A 201 8.91 10.47 6.47
CA ILE A 201 8.70 10.43 7.93
C ILE A 201 7.97 11.70 8.37
N LEU A 202 7.07 11.55 9.35
CA LEU A 202 6.35 12.68 9.91
C LEU A 202 7.32 13.68 10.57
N PRO A 203 7.02 14.99 10.49
CA PRO A 203 7.73 16.00 11.27
C PRO A 203 7.74 15.63 12.76
N ASP A 204 8.83 15.99 13.44
CA ASP A 204 9.05 15.70 14.86
C ASP A 204 8.96 14.21 15.25
N SER A 205 9.04 13.28 14.30
CA SER A 205 9.07 11.84 14.64
C SER A 205 10.46 11.32 15.00
N THR A 206 11.51 12.04 14.59
CA THR A 206 12.90 11.67 14.84
C THR A 206 13.33 11.91 16.28
N GLY A 207 14.38 11.21 16.72
CA GLY A 207 14.90 11.36 18.09
C GLY A 207 13.90 10.92 19.17
N LYS A 208 12.95 10.05 18.81
CA LYS A 208 11.92 9.51 19.71
C LYS A 208 11.97 7.99 19.72
N ASP A 209 11.72 7.41 20.89
CA ASP A 209 11.51 5.98 21.05
C ASP A 209 10.18 5.53 20.39
N TYR A 210 9.97 4.22 20.31
CA TYR A 210 8.83 3.66 19.59
C TYR A 210 7.49 4.04 20.25
N LEU A 211 7.46 4.17 21.58
CA LEU A 211 6.25 4.56 22.32
C LEU A 211 5.87 6.01 22.00
N LYS A 212 6.84 6.94 22.08
CA LYS A 212 6.64 8.36 21.76
C LYS A 212 6.23 8.57 20.31
N GLN A 213 6.82 7.83 19.37
CA GLN A 213 6.37 7.87 17.97
C GLN A 213 4.96 7.32 17.78
N THR A 214 4.57 6.30 18.55
CA THR A 214 3.21 5.75 18.49
C THR A 214 2.17 6.74 19.02
N GLU A 215 2.50 7.49 20.07
CA GLU A 215 1.67 8.61 20.54
C GLU A 215 1.53 9.70 19.48
N LEU A 216 2.64 10.05 18.82
CA LEU A 216 2.63 11.01 17.71
C LEU A 216 1.73 10.53 16.57
N LEU A 217 1.78 9.25 16.19
CA LEU A 217 0.91 8.69 15.16
C LEU A 217 -0.57 8.77 15.54
N ILE A 218 -0.93 8.40 16.78
CA ILE A 218 -2.31 8.49 17.28
C ILE A 218 -2.79 9.93 17.21
N GLN A 219 -1.97 10.87 17.69
CA GLN A 219 -2.28 12.29 17.67
C GLN A 219 -2.45 12.80 16.23
N TYR A 220 -1.54 12.43 15.34
CA TYR A 220 -1.60 12.80 13.93
C TYR A 220 -2.88 12.29 13.27
N ALA A 221 -3.22 11.01 13.47
CA ALA A 221 -4.46 10.41 12.95
C ALA A 221 -5.68 11.17 13.47
N LYS A 222 -5.74 11.41 14.78
CA LYS A 222 -6.86 12.09 15.43
C LYS A 222 -7.03 13.51 14.91
N GLN A 223 -5.96 14.29 14.83
CA GLN A 223 -6.04 15.72 14.53
C GLN A 223 -6.19 15.99 13.02
N ASN A 224 -5.46 15.26 12.18
CA ASN A 224 -5.33 15.58 10.76
C ASN A 224 -6.22 14.71 9.86
N VAL A 225 -6.41 13.43 10.22
CA VAL A 225 -7.17 12.48 9.40
C VAL A 225 -8.62 12.40 9.83
N PHE A 226 -8.89 12.41 11.14
CA PHE A 226 -10.23 12.20 11.67
C PHE A 226 -10.84 13.43 12.37
N ALA A 227 -10.35 14.64 12.05
CA ALA A 227 -10.91 15.92 12.49
C ALA A 227 -11.24 16.01 14.00
N GLY A 228 -10.40 15.42 14.84
CA GLY A 228 -10.51 15.40 16.31
C GLY A 228 -11.20 14.17 16.90
N SER A 229 -11.91 13.36 16.11
CA SER A 229 -12.68 12.21 16.58
C SER A 229 -12.32 10.93 15.84
N LEU A 230 -11.52 10.08 16.48
CA LEU A 230 -11.14 8.77 15.94
C LEU A 230 -12.37 7.86 15.73
N PRO A 231 -12.42 7.04 14.67
CA PRO A 231 -13.41 5.95 14.57
C PRO A 231 -13.24 4.92 15.69
N VAL A 232 -14.28 4.13 15.97
CA VAL A 232 -14.33 3.16 17.09
C VAL A 232 -13.12 2.22 17.13
N GLU A 233 -12.69 1.72 15.98
CA GLU A 233 -11.52 0.85 15.87
C GLU A 233 -10.24 1.56 16.37
N TYR A 234 -10.02 2.80 15.94
CA TYR A 234 -8.86 3.60 16.35
C TYR A 234 -8.94 4.05 17.82
N GLN A 235 -10.14 4.35 18.34
CA GLN A 235 -10.33 4.64 19.76
C GLN A 235 -10.01 3.42 20.64
N THR A 236 -10.42 2.23 20.20
CA THR A 236 -10.12 0.96 20.87
C THR A 236 -8.62 0.71 20.89
N ALA A 237 -7.94 0.91 19.75
CA ALA A 237 -6.51 0.80 19.63
C ALA A 237 -5.74 1.82 20.51
N GLU A 238 -6.20 3.08 20.57
CA GLU A 238 -5.64 4.11 21.46
C GLU A 238 -5.79 3.71 22.94
N THR A 239 -6.95 3.18 23.32
CA THR A 239 -7.23 2.73 24.69
C THR A 239 -6.35 1.54 25.09
N GLU A 240 -6.21 0.56 24.20
CA GLU A 240 -5.30 -0.57 24.38
C GLU A 240 -3.86 -0.08 24.59
N PHE A 241 -3.38 0.79 23.70
CA PHE A 241 -2.04 1.36 23.78
C PHE A 241 -1.80 2.06 25.13
N LYS A 242 -2.71 2.96 25.54
CA LYS A 242 -2.61 3.67 26.82
C LYS A 242 -2.56 2.72 28.02
N LYS A 243 -3.35 1.64 28.01
CA LYS A 243 -3.36 0.62 29.06
C LYS A 243 -2.06 -0.17 29.13
N ARG A 244 -1.47 -0.55 27.98
CA ARG A 244 -0.22 -1.34 27.91
C ARG A 244 1.03 -0.48 28.07
N LYS A 245 0.98 0.82 27.80
CA LYS A 245 2.14 1.73 27.81
C LYS A 245 3.01 1.63 29.08
N PRO A 246 2.47 1.63 30.32
CA PRO A 246 3.29 1.55 31.53
C PRO A 246 4.09 0.25 31.64
N GLU A 247 3.48 -0.88 31.27
CA GLU A 247 4.14 -2.19 31.24
C GLU A 247 5.28 -2.20 30.22
N ILE A 248 5.03 -1.72 29.01
CA ILE A 248 6.03 -1.67 27.93
C ILE A 248 7.20 -0.76 28.33
N ALA A 249 6.92 0.42 28.89
CA ALA A 249 7.97 1.34 29.35
C ALA A 249 8.84 0.71 30.44
N LYS A 250 8.25 -0.06 31.36
CA LYS A 250 8.99 -0.81 32.38
C LYS A 250 9.92 -1.86 31.75
N LEU A 251 9.41 -2.65 30.79
CA LEU A 251 10.21 -3.66 30.08
C LEU A 251 11.41 -3.04 29.35
N ILE A 252 11.20 -1.92 28.65
CA ILE A 252 12.27 -1.17 27.98
C ILE A 252 13.34 -0.72 28.99
N LYS A 253 12.93 -0.10 30.10
CA LYS A 253 13.86 0.39 31.14
C LYS A 253 14.66 -0.74 31.79
N GLN A 254 14.08 -1.94 31.90
CA GLN A 254 14.73 -3.11 32.47
C GLN A 254 15.63 -3.86 31.46
N GLY A 255 15.69 -3.42 30.20
CA GLY A 255 16.44 -4.09 29.14
C GLY A 255 15.74 -5.31 28.54
N ASP A 256 14.49 -5.62 28.94
CA ASP A 256 13.68 -6.70 28.37
C ASP A 256 12.99 -6.24 27.06
N TYR A 257 13.84 -5.81 26.13
CA TYR A 257 13.38 -5.17 24.90
C TYR A 257 12.68 -6.16 23.96
N ILE A 258 13.00 -7.46 24.02
CA ILE A 258 12.38 -8.49 23.20
C ILE A 258 10.89 -8.59 23.51
N LYS A 259 10.51 -8.71 24.79
CA LYS A 259 9.11 -8.73 25.20
C LYS A 259 8.41 -7.40 24.89
N ALA A 260 9.11 -6.28 25.11
CA ALA A 260 8.57 -4.96 24.75
C ALA A 260 8.23 -4.88 23.25
N SER A 261 9.14 -5.28 22.37
CA SER A 261 8.93 -5.32 20.92
C SER A 261 7.79 -6.25 20.51
N GLN A 262 7.69 -7.44 21.12
CA GLN A 262 6.61 -8.38 20.86
C GLN A 262 5.24 -7.77 21.19
N ILE A 263 5.09 -7.14 22.35
CA ILE A 263 3.87 -6.42 22.71
C ILE A 263 3.61 -5.29 21.69
N LEU A 264 4.60 -4.44 21.45
CA LEU A 264 4.47 -3.30 20.54
C LEU A 264 4.04 -3.69 19.12
N SER A 265 4.60 -4.76 18.56
CA SER A 265 4.26 -5.25 17.21
C SER A 265 2.86 -5.87 17.11
N THR A 266 2.25 -6.23 18.25
CA THR A 266 0.92 -6.86 18.28
C THR A 266 -0.20 -5.89 18.61
N LEU A 267 0.11 -4.70 19.15
CA LEU A 267 -0.89 -3.66 19.41
C LEU A 267 -1.67 -3.29 18.14
N GLN A 268 -2.98 -3.07 18.30
CA GLN A 268 -3.84 -2.66 17.19
C GLN A 268 -3.33 -1.37 16.54
N VAL A 269 -2.89 -0.40 17.34
CA VAL A 269 -2.38 0.88 16.82
C VAL A 269 -1.17 0.71 15.90
N SER A 270 -0.25 -0.22 16.20
CA SER A 270 0.90 -0.49 15.33
C SER A 270 0.45 -1.08 14.01
N ARG A 271 -0.59 -1.93 14.00
CA ARG A 271 -1.11 -2.55 12.77
C ARG A 271 -1.94 -1.58 11.92
N LEU A 272 -2.61 -0.63 12.56
CA LEU A 272 -3.43 0.38 11.89
C LEU A 272 -2.61 1.53 11.35
N LEU A 273 -1.60 2.00 12.10
CA LEU A 273 -0.90 3.26 11.84
C LEU A 273 0.52 3.14 11.28
N ARG A 274 1.05 1.91 11.13
CA ARG A 274 2.39 1.67 10.57
C ARG A 274 2.35 0.63 9.46
N GLU A 275 3.19 0.85 8.45
CA GLU A 275 3.47 -0.16 7.44
C GLU A 275 4.20 -1.37 8.09
N PRO A 276 3.88 -2.61 7.70
CA PRO A 276 4.85 -3.69 7.84
C PRO A 276 6.04 -3.41 6.91
N VAL A 277 7.24 -3.90 7.28
CA VAL A 277 8.47 -3.58 6.53
C VAL A 277 8.39 -3.96 5.05
N GLN A 278 7.62 -5.01 4.72
CA GLN A 278 7.38 -5.47 3.36
C GLN A 278 6.62 -4.43 2.52
N ASN A 279 5.61 -3.75 3.07
CA ASN A 279 4.91 -2.66 2.37
C ASN A 279 5.86 -1.48 2.13
N THR A 280 6.70 -1.15 3.11
CA THR A 280 7.66 -0.04 2.95
C THR A 280 8.69 -0.33 1.85
N ILE A 281 9.21 -1.56 1.77
CA ILE A 281 10.12 -1.98 0.68
C ILE A 281 9.39 -1.98 -0.66
N PHE A 282 8.18 -2.56 -0.72
CA PHE A 282 7.34 -2.58 -1.92
C PHE A 282 7.14 -1.15 -2.46
N ARG A 283 6.67 -0.24 -1.61
CA ARG A 283 6.46 1.17 -1.95
C ARG A 283 7.74 1.85 -2.41
N TYR A 284 8.87 1.58 -1.75
CA TYR A 284 10.17 2.11 -2.16
C TYR A 284 10.57 1.69 -3.58
N LEU A 285 10.43 0.41 -3.91
CA LEU A 285 10.78 -0.12 -5.25
C LEU A 285 9.87 0.48 -6.33
N VAL A 286 8.57 0.55 -6.08
CA VAL A 286 7.60 1.14 -7.02
C VAL A 286 7.87 2.65 -7.21
N ALA A 287 8.06 3.38 -6.12
CA ALA A 287 8.37 4.81 -6.15
C ALA A 287 9.69 5.08 -6.90
N HIS A 288 10.73 4.26 -6.67
CA HIS A 288 12.00 4.38 -7.38
C HIS A 288 11.81 4.23 -8.90
N LYS A 289 11.07 3.21 -9.36
CA LYS A 289 10.80 3.02 -10.79
C LYS A 289 10.04 4.22 -11.40
N LYS A 290 9.22 4.89 -10.60
CA LYS A 290 8.51 6.12 -10.95
C LYS A 290 9.39 7.38 -10.94
N GLY A 291 10.67 7.26 -10.57
CA GLY A 291 11.61 8.37 -10.47
C GLY A 291 11.49 9.17 -9.15
N GLN A 292 10.79 8.63 -8.16
CA GLN A 292 10.63 9.27 -6.85
C GLN A 292 11.70 8.80 -5.88
N GLN A 293 12.17 9.73 -5.04
CA GLN A 293 13.13 9.44 -3.98
C GLN A 293 12.40 9.38 -2.64
N LEU A 294 12.45 8.22 -2.00
CA LEU A 294 11.95 8.01 -0.63
C LEU A 294 13.11 7.64 0.28
N PHE A 295 13.01 7.99 1.57
CA PHE A 295 13.97 7.61 2.61
C PHE A 295 15.42 8.04 2.33
N THR A 296 15.60 9.27 1.87
CA THR A 296 16.93 9.84 1.60
C THR A 296 17.80 9.92 2.86
N ASP A 297 19.11 9.76 2.65
CA ASP A 297 20.26 9.81 3.56
C ASP A 297 19.94 9.93 5.06
N GLY A 298 20.08 8.80 5.77
CA GLY A 298 19.97 8.73 7.22
C GLY A 298 18.56 8.53 7.77
N ASN A 299 17.50 8.70 6.96
CA ASN A 299 16.12 8.56 7.42
C ASN A 299 15.63 7.10 7.37
N TYR A 300 15.14 6.60 8.49
CA TYR A 300 14.47 5.32 8.63
C TYR A 300 13.04 5.50 9.14
N SER A 301 12.15 4.59 8.74
CA SER A 301 10.83 4.45 9.35
C SER A 301 10.73 3.13 10.11
N TRP A 302 10.30 3.18 11.37
CA TRP A 302 9.95 1.97 12.12
C TRP A 302 8.66 1.34 11.60
N SER A 303 8.74 0.05 11.29
CA SER A 303 7.61 -0.78 10.89
C SER A 303 6.86 -1.36 12.09
N SER A 304 5.75 -2.04 11.81
CA SER A 304 4.98 -2.82 12.79
C SER A 304 5.52 -4.23 13.07
N ARG A 305 6.66 -4.63 12.47
CA ARG A 305 7.18 -6.01 12.52
C ARG A 305 8.46 -6.12 13.35
N THR A 306 8.73 -7.32 13.85
CA THR A 306 9.97 -7.68 14.55
C THR A 306 10.82 -8.65 13.73
N SER A 307 12.13 -8.65 13.97
CA SER A 307 13.01 -9.76 13.60
C SER A 307 12.81 -10.95 14.53
N SER A 308 13.38 -12.10 14.17
CA SER A 308 13.39 -13.32 15.00
C SER A 308 14.13 -13.09 16.33
N GLY A 309 15.12 -12.19 16.33
CA GLY A 309 15.82 -11.73 17.53
C GLY A 309 15.05 -10.72 18.39
N GLY A 310 13.79 -10.39 18.04
CA GLY A 310 12.93 -9.50 18.83
C GLY A 310 13.22 -8.01 18.69
N ALA A 311 14.05 -7.60 17.72
CA ALA A 311 14.23 -6.18 17.40
C ALA A 311 13.11 -5.68 16.50
N LEU A 312 12.65 -4.43 16.66
CA LEU A 312 11.68 -3.83 15.75
C LEU A 312 12.36 -3.46 14.44
N LEU A 313 11.77 -3.88 13.33
CA LEU A 313 12.32 -3.66 12.00
C LEU A 313 12.04 -2.23 11.55
N ARG A 314 13.01 -1.66 10.87
CA ARG A 314 12.93 -0.37 10.19
C ARG A 314 13.54 -0.47 8.80
N PHE A 315 13.08 0.38 7.89
CA PHE A 315 13.60 0.47 6.52
C PHE A 315 13.90 1.92 6.17
N GLY A 316 14.94 2.15 5.37
CA GLY A 316 15.26 3.45 4.81
C GLY A 316 16.75 3.61 4.52
N ASP A 317 17.23 4.85 4.69
CA ASP A 317 18.62 5.25 4.49
C ASP A 317 19.16 4.83 3.13
N ALA A 318 18.42 5.27 2.11
CA ALA A 318 18.68 5.06 0.70
C ALA A 318 19.87 5.92 0.21
N ASN A 319 21.03 5.68 0.81
CA ASN A 319 22.30 6.35 0.51
C ASN A 319 23.09 5.59 -0.58
N ALA A 320 24.36 5.95 -0.78
CA ALA A 320 25.27 5.31 -1.73
C ALA A 320 25.31 3.77 -1.62
N THR A 321 25.14 3.19 -0.42
CA THR A 321 25.17 1.73 -0.21
C THR A 321 23.84 1.03 -0.48
N GLY A 322 22.76 1.79 -0.73
CA GLY A 322 21.41 1.30 -0.98
C GLY A 322 20.55 1.21 0.28
N ALA A 323 19.22 1.23 0.07
CA ALA A 323 18.24 1.20 1.14
C ALA A 323 18.29 -0.12 1.90
N ARG A 324 18.16 -0.05 3.23
CA ARG A 324 18.41 -1.20 4.11
C ARG A 324 17.32 -1.39 5.16
N VAL A 325 17.02 -2.65 5.42
CA VAL A 325 16.28 -3.05 6.60
C VAL A 325 17.27 -3.23 7.77
N ARG A 326 16.90 -2.76 8.96
CA ARG A 326 17.65 -2.97 10.22
C ARG A 326 16.71 -3.31 11.36
N GLY A 327 17.21 -4.05 12.35
CA GLY A 327 16.56 -4.17 13.66
C GLY A 327 17.01 -3.02 14.58
N ASN A 328 16.11 -2.55 15.44
CA ASN A 328 16.45 -1.63 16.52
C ASN A 328 15.64 -1.95 17.78
N GLN A 329 16.18 -1.64 18.95
CA GLN A 329 15.44 -1.79 20.21
C GLN A 329 14.40 -0.66 20.33
N PRO A 330 13.20 -0.94 20.87
CA PRO A 330 12.12 0.05 20.98
C PRO A 330 12.46 1.30 21.79
N GLY A 331 13.42 1.22 22.71
CA GLY A 331 13.86 2.35 23.54
C GLY A 331 14.89 3.27 22.90
N ASN A 332 15.39 2.96 21.71
CA ASN A 332 16.48 3.72 21.09
C ASN A 332 15.97 5.01 20.41
N GLU A 333 16.50 6.17 20.82
CA GLU A 333 16.08 7.51 20.37
C GLU A 333 17.00 8.11 19.30
N TRP A 334 17.34 7.36 18.26
CA TRP A 334 18.29 7.83 17.26
C TRP A 334 17.69 8.91 16.34
N SER A 335 18.47 9.94 16.02
CA SER A 335 18.02 11.12 15.23
C SER A 335 17.63 10.80 13.79
N GLY A 336 18.16 9.72 13.20
CA GLY A 336 17.73 9.26 11.86
C GLY A 336 16.48 8.39 11.86
N ASN A 337 15.93 8.06 13.03
CA ASN A 337 14.80 7.14 13.16
C ASN A 337 13.48 7.88 13.35
N GLY A 338 12.65 7.94 12.31
CA GLY A 338 11.31 8.52 12.35
C GLY A 338 10.21 7.47 12.18
N VAL A 339 9.01 7.96 11.84
CA VAL A 339 7.89 7.10 11.43
C VAL A 339 7.13 7.73 10.27
N VAL A 340 6.80 6.88 9.30
CA VAL A 340 5.81 7.18 8.25
C VAL A 340 4.41 6.86 8.78
N PHE A 341 3.47 7.77 8.54
CA PHE A 341 2.05 7.50 8.79
C PHE A 341 1.52 6.55 7.73
N SER A 342 0.69 5.59 8.14
CA SER A 342 0.04 4.66 7.22
C SER A 342 -1.36 4.32 7.72
N CYS A 343 -2.38 4.28 6.87
CA CYS A 343 -3.70 3.78 7.24
C CYS A 343 -4.41 3.15 6.05
N SER A 344 -5.17 2.09 6.29
CA SER A 344 -5.89 1.30 5.29
C SER A 344 -7.36 1.22 5.61
#